data_AF-A0A0D7E2R7-F1
#
_entry.id   AF-A0A0D7E2R7-F1
#
_cell.length_a   1.000
_cell.length_b   1.000
_cell.length_c   1.000
_cell.angle_alpha   90.00
_cell.angle_beta   90.00
_cell.angle_gamma   90.00
#
_symmetry.space_group_name_H-M   'P 1'
#
loop_
_entity.id
_entity.type
_entity.pdbx_description
1 polymer ?
#
loop_
_entity_poly.entity_id
_entity_poly.type
_entity_poly.pdbx_seq_one_letter_code
_entity_poly.pdbx_strand_id
1 'polypeptide(L)'
;MALPTEICQALRELAAHTDGIDRPVYQVFERDPLEPIIGLGDADAPICFFGRDPGREEVRHGEPFIGSGGQIVRRVLYRHLHGAEIPDFEAGRGLGRHYFWINTV
;
A
#
# COMPACT_ATOMS: atom_id res chain seq x y z
N MET A 1 -12.35 -0.61 -0.81
CA MET A 1 -13.35 -0.37 -1.87
C MET A 1 -12.82 -1.05 -3.13
N ALA A 2 -13.63 -1.82 -3.85
CA ALA A 2 -13.19 -2.39 -5.13
C ALA A 2 -13.19 -1.28 -6.19
N LEU A 3 -12.12 -1.19 -6.99
CA LEU A 3 -12.07 -0.23 -8.09
C LEU A 3 -13.10 -0.61 -9.18
N PRO A 4 -13.65 0.38 -9.91
CA PRO A 4 -14.41 0.12 -11.11
C PRO A 4 -13.62 -0.73 -12.12
N THR A 5 -14.28 -1.70 -12.76
CA THR A 5 -13.64 -2.64 -13.70
C THR A 5 -12.85 -1.93 -14.79
N GLU A 6 -13.39 -0.85 -15.34
CA GLU A 6 -12.75 -0.06 -16.41
C GLU A 6 -11.43 0.56 -15.94
N ILE A 7 -11.38 1.04 -14.70
CA ILE A 7 -10.15 1.58 -14.10
C ILE A 7 -9.14 0.46 -13.85
N CYS A 8 -9.58 -0.70 -13.33
CA CYS A 8 -8.68 -1.85 -13.17
C CYS A 8 -8.07 -2.27 -14.50
N GLN A 9 -8.87 -2.36 -15.56
CA GLN A 9 -8.37 -2.76 -16.87
C GLN A 9 -7.37 -1.75 -17.43
N ALA A 10 -7.66 -0.45 -17.34
CA ALA A 10 -6.73 0.59 -17.76
C ALA A 10 -5.39 0.52 -17.01
N LEU A 11 -5.42 0.28 -15.69
CA LEU A 11 -4.21 0.13 -14.88
C LEU A 11 -3.39 -1.11 -15.29
N ARG A 12 -4.06 -2.24 -15.56
CA ARG A 12 -3.40 -3.47 -16.03
C ARG A 12 -2.75 -3.28 -17.40
N GLU A 13 -3.41 -2.57 -18.31
CA GLU A 13 -2.87 -2.22 -19.64
C GLU A 13 -1.64 -1.31 -19.54
N LEU A 14 -1.65 -0.34 -18.62
CA LEU A 14 -0.47 0.49 -18.34
C LEU A 14 0.67 -0.35 -17.76
N ALA A 15 0.40 -1.17 -16.74
CA ALA A 15 1.40 -2.02 -16.09
C ALA A 15 2.10 -2.98 -17.06
N ALA A 16 1.41 -3.44 -18.11
CA ALA A 16 2.00 -4.30 -19.13
C ALA A 16 3.16 -3.63 -19.90
N HIS A 17 3.20 -2.30 -19.92
CA HIS A 17 4.19 -1.48 -20.62
C HIS A 17 5.06 -0.65 -19.67
N THR A 18 4.94 -0.85 -18.36
CA THR A 18 5.75 -0.13 -17.35
C THR A 18 7.09 -0.83 -17.14
N ASP A 19 8.16 -0.10 -17.40
CA ASP A 19 9.53 -0.54 -17.09
C ASP A 19 9.80 -0.50 -15.58
N GLY A 20 10.67 -1.39 -15.11
CA GLY A 20 11.13 -1.39 -13.71
C GLY A 20 10.27 -2.17 -12.71
N ILE A 21 9.18 -2.83 -13.14
CA ILE A 21 8.43 -3.75 -12.28
C ILE A 21 9.34 -4.93 -11.87
N ASP A 22 9.51 -5.13 -10.57
CA ASP A 22 10.32 -6.22 -9.98
C ASP A 22 9.61 -7.59 -10.11
N ARG A 23 9.50 -8.10 -11.34
CA ARG A 23 8.85 -9.39 -11.65
C ARG A 23 9.36 -10.56 -10.80
N PRO A 24 10.66 -10.69 -10.49
CA PRO A 24 11.14 -11.72 -9.56
C PRO A 24 10.45 -11.68 -8.19
N VAL A 25 10.23 -10.51 -7.60
CA VAL A 25 9.53 -10.38 -6.32
C VAL A 25 8.07 -10.83 -6.41
N TYR A 26 7.36 -10.45 -7.47
CA TYR A 26 5.98 -10.91 -7.70
C TYR A 26 5.91 -12.43 -7.85
N GLN A 27 6.85 -13.03 -8.59
CA GLN A 27 6.91 -14.48 -8.77
C GLN A 27 7.14 -15.22 -7.45
N VAL A 28 8.02 -14.71 -6.58
CA VAL A 28 8.30 -15.30 -5.25
C VAL A 28 7.05 -15.39 -4.38
N PHE A 29 6.12 -14.44 -4.53
CA PHE A 29 4.88 -14.41 -3.74
C PHE A 29 3.65 -14.88 -4.53
N GLU A 30 3.84 -15.47 -5.71
CA GLU A 30 2.76 -15.95 -6.58
C GLU A 30 1.71 -14.85 -6.87
N ARG A 31 2.18 -13.61 -7.08
CA ARG A 31 1.35 -12.45 -7.40
C ARG A 31 1.43 -12.10 -8.89
N ASP A 32 0.36 -11.51 -9.40
CA ASP A 32 0.32 -10.96 -10.75
C ASP A 32 0.99 -9.56 -10.78
N PRO A 33 2.10 -9.36 -11.53
CA PRO A 33 2.74 -8.06 -11.65
C PRO A 33 1.88 -7.00 -12.37
N LEU A 34 0.79 -7.41 -13.02
CA LEU A 34 -0.16 -6.48 -13.64
C LEU A 34 -1.26 -6.06 -12.68
N GLU A 35 -1.45 -6.76 -11.56
CA GLU A 35 -2.43 -6.39 -10.56
C GLU A 35 -1.92 -5.18 -9.76
N PRO A 36 -2.60 -4.02 -9.83
CA PRO A 36 -2.09 -2.80 -9.21
C PRO A 36 -2.21 -2.87 -7.69
N ILE A 37 -1.17 -2.44 -6.98
CA ILE A 37 -1.22 -2.21 -5.53
C ILE A 37 -1.68 -0.78 -5.31
N ILE A 38 -3.01 -0.65 -5.16
CA ILE A 38 -3.68 0.65 -5.16
C ILE A 38 -3.70 1.29 -3.77
N GLY A 39 -4.24 2.51 -3.71
CA GLY A 39 -4.40 3.22 -2.46
C GLY A 39 -5.30 2.50 -1.45
N LEU A 40 -4.95 2.61 -0.17
CA LEU A 40 -5.68 2.07 0.97
C LEU A 40 -6.19 3.22 1.83
N GLY A 41 -7.43 3.13 2.31
CA GLY A 41 -8.00 4.09 3.26
C GLY A 41 -9.29 4.75 2.76
N ASP A 42 -9.77 5.71 3.53
CA ASP A 42 -10.93 6.52 3.17
C ASP A 42 -10.51 7.61 2.16
N ALA A 43 -11.25 7.73 1.05
CA ALA A 43 -10.98 8.75 0.04
C ALA A 43 -11.21 10.17 0.58
N ASP A 44 -12.04 10.31 1.62
CA ASP A 44 -12.31 11.57 2.31
C ASP A 44 -11.40 11.76 3.54
N ALA A 45 -10.37 10.92 3.72
CA ALA A 45 -9.43 11.08 4.83
C ALA A 45 -8.75 12.46 4.78
N PRO A 46 -8.63 13.16 5.91
CA PRO A 46 -8.07 14.52 5.94
C PRO A 46 -6.56 14.55 5.64
N ILE A 47 -5.88 13.41 5.71
CA ILE A 47 -4.44 13.27 5.48
C ILE A 47 -4.19 12.07 4.57
N CYS A 48 -3.41 12.32 3.53
CA CYS A 48 -2.97 11.33 2.55
C CYS A 48 -1.43 11.24 2.51
N PHE A 49 -0.91 10.02 2.49
CA PHE A 49 0.51 9.72 2.34
C PHE A 49 0.82 9.21 0.94
N PHE A 50 1.79 9.84 0.29
CA PHE A 50 2.31 9.43 -1.01
C PHE A 50 3.69 8.78 -0.85
N GLY A 51 3.74 7.49 -1.11
CA GLY A 51 4.96 6.70 -1.20
C GLY A 51 5.48 6.71 -2.63
N ARG A 52 6.71 6.23 -2.81
CA ARG A 52 7.33 6.15 -4.14
C ARG A 52 6.83 4.90 -4.88
N ASP A 53 7.53 3.79 -4.69
CA ASP A 53 7.27 2.51 -5.35
C ASP A 53 6.85 1.46 -4.31
N PRO A 54 5.98 0.50 -4.63
CA PRO A 54 5.73 -0.65 -3.77
C PRO A 54 7.01 -1.48 -3.59
N GLY A 55 7.33 -1.80 -2.34
CA GLY A 55 8.44 -2.67 -1.99
C GLY A 55 8.03 -4.14 -1.92
N ARG A 56 8.98 -4.98 -1.50
CA ARG A 56 8.80 -6.44 -1.37
C ARG A 56 7.62 -6.83 -0.47
N GLU A 57 7.48 -6.17 0.68
CA GLU A 57 6.39 -6.48 1.62
C GLU A 57 5.04 -5.96 1.10
N GLU A 58 5.03 -4.82 0.42
CA GLU A 58 3.84 -4.32 -0.27
C GLU A 58 3.35 -5.33 -1.32
N VAL A 59 4.26 -5.91 -2.12
CA VAL A 59 3.90 -6.97 -3.10
C VAL A 59 3.35 -8.22 -2.40
N ARG A 60 3.99 -8.67 -1.32
CA ARG A 60 3.55 -9.82 -0.54
C ARG A 60 2.12 -9.63 -0.02
N HIS A 61 1.86 -8.49 0.60
CA HIS A 61 0.62 -8.21 1.32
C HIS A 61 -0.48 -7.58 0.46
N GLY A 62 -0.12 -6.97 -0.67
CA GLY A 62 -1.03 -6.19 -1.52
C GLY A 62 -1.47 -4.87 -0.86
N GLU A 63 -0.68 -4.34 0.08
CA GLU A 63 -1.02 -3.13 0.84
C GLU A 63 0.12 -2.12 0.84
N PRO A 64 -0.17 -0.82 0.64
CA PRO A 64 0.85 0.22 0.66
C PRO A 64 1.34 0.49 2.08
N PHE A 65 2.60 0.96 2.19
CA PHE A 65 3.23 1.33 3.46
C PHE A 65 3.18 0.21 4.53
N ILE A 66 3.40 -1.04 4.12
CA ILE A 66 3.37 -2.19 5.04
C ILE A 66 4.79 -2.66 5.41
N GLY A 67 5.79 -2.35 4.57
CA GLY A 67 7.20 -2.61 4.81
C GLY A 67 7.84 -1.71 5.87
N SER A 68 9.16 -1.81 6.02
CA SER A 68 9.93 -1.15 7.10
C SER A 68 9.72 0.37 7.20
N GLY A 69 9.75 1.08 6.07
CA GLY A 69 9.49 2.51 6.01
C GLY A 69 8.06 2.87 6.44
N GLY A 70 7.07 2.09 5.99
CA GLY A 70 5.68 2.26 6.39
C GLY A 70 5.44 1.99 7.87
N GLN A 71 6.13 1.01 8.45
CA GLN A 71 6.06 0.72 9.88
C GLN A 71 6.56 1.87 10.75
N ILE A 72 7.53 2.67 10.27
CA ILE A 72 7.99 3.88 10.98
C ILE A 72 6.86 4.90 11.03
N VAL A 73 6.21 5.19 9.89
CA VAL A 73 5.09 6.14 9.81
C VAL A 73 3.94 5.66 10.70
N ARG A 74 3.54 4.39 10.58
CA ARG A 74 2.47 3.78 11.39
C ARG A 74 2.76 3.88 12.89
N ARG A 75 4.01 3.68 13.32
CA ARG A 75 4.40 3.81 14.74
C ARG A 75 4.23 5.24 15.26
N VAL A 76 4.64 6.24 14.48
CA VAL A 76 4.48 7.65 14.85
C VAL A 76 3.00 8.02 14.96
N LEU A 77 2.18 7.61 14.00
CA LEU A 77 0.75 7.87 14.02
C LEU A 77 0.04 7.15 15.17
N TYR A 78 0.39 5.89 15.43
CA TYR A 78 -0.16 5.13 16.56
C TYR A 78 0.10 5.85 17.88
N ARG A 79 1.35 6.27 18.10
CA ARG A 79 1.74 7.00 19.30
C ARG A 79 1.01 8.33 19.41
N HIS A 80 0.84 9.05 18.31
CA HIS A 80 0.12 10.32 18.29
C HIS A 80 -1.37 10.14 18.67
N LEU A 81 -2.03 9.10 18.15
CA LEU A 81 -3.46 8.86 18.37
C LEU A 81 -3.77 8.23 19.74
N HIS A 82 -2.90 7.35 20.23
CA HIS A 82 -3.18 6.52 21.40
C HIS A 82 -2.29 6.83 22.61
N GLY A 83 -1.23 7.64 22.45
CA GLY A 83 -0.28 7.94 23.52
C GLY A 83 0.57 6.75 23.98
N ALA A 84 0.61 5.66 23.19
CA ALA A 84 1.28 4.41 23.53
C ALA A 84 2.12 3.88 22.36
N GLU A 85 3.00 2.91 22.63
CA GLU A 85 3.66 2.17 21.56
C GLU A 85 2.68 1.23 20.86
N ILE A 86 2.96 0.97 19.59
CA ILE A 86 2.22 0.00 18.79
C ILE A 86 2.42 -1.42 19.35
N PRO A 87 1.34 -2.15 19.70
CA PRO A 87 1.46 -3.45 20.37
C PRO A 87 1.86 -4.56 19.40
N ASP A 88 1.34 -4.53 18.17
CA ASP A 88 1.60 -5.55 17.14
C ASP A 88 1.39 -4.99 15.72
N PHE A 89 1.69 -5.83 14.73
CA PHE A 89 1.58 -5.48 13.31
C PHE A 89 0.14 -5.17 12.88
N GLU A 90 -0.85 -5.91 13.39
CA GLU A 90 -2.25 -5.73 13.01
C GLU A 90 -2.83 -4.41 13.56
N ALA A 91 -2.42 -3.99 14.75
CA ALA A 91 -2.74 -2.69 15.30
C ALA A 91 -2.22 -1.55 14.39
N GLY A 92 -1.02 -1.71 13.85
CA GLY A 92 -0.46 -0.77 12.87
C GLY A 92 -1.18 -0.79 11.54
N ARG A 93 -1.54 -1.98 11.06
CA ARG A 93 -2.31 -2.17 9.83
C ARG A 93 -3.68 -1.51 9.94
N GLY A 94 -4.32 -1.60 11.10
CA GLY A 94 -5.61 -0.98 11.43
C GLY A 94 -5.65 0.54 11.30
N LEU A 95 -4.51 1.23 11.49
CA LEU A 95 -4.40 2.68 11.19
C LEU A 95 -4.69 3.03 9.74
N GLY A 96 -4.64 2.04 8.84
CA GLY A 96 -5.04 2.15 7.44
C GLY A 96 -6.42 2.78 7.24
N ARG A 97 -7.30 2.76 8.25
CA ARG A 97 -8.67 3.28 8.18
C ARG A 97 -8.80 4.77 8.46
N HIS A 98 -7.81 5.41 9.08
CA HIS A 98 -7.88 6.83 9.48
C HIS A 98 -7.19 7.79 8.49
N TYR A 99 -6.42 7.23 7.57
CA TYR A 99 -5.57 7.95 6.63
C TYR A 99 -5.70 7.30 5.26
N PHE A 100 -5.41 8.06 4.21
CA PHE A 100 -5.24 7.50 2.87
C PHE A 100 -3.76 7.26 2.59
N TRP A 101 -3.44 6.13 1.96
CA TRP A 101 -2.09 5.67 1.68
C TRP A 101 -2.00 5.25 0.23
N ILE A 102 -1.09 5.81 -0.55
CA ILE A 102 -0.92 5.44 -1.96
C ILE A 102 0.54 5.56 -2.38
N ASN A 103 0.95 4.79 -3.38
CA ASN A 103 2.25 4.94 -4.04
C ASN A 103 2.07 5.70 -5.36
N THR A 104 3.09 6.46 -5.76
CA THR A 104 3.03 7.31 -6.96
C THR A 104 3.35 6.60 -8.27
N VAL A 105 3.81 5.34 -8.21
CA VAL A 105 4.33 4.58 -9.36
C VAL A 105 3.69 3.20 -9.45
#